data_AF-A0A2K2CZ65-F1
#
_entry.id   AF-A0A2K2CZ65-F1
#
_cell.length_a   1.000
_cell.length_b   1.000
_cell.length_c   1.000
_cell.angle_alpha   90.00
_cell.angle_beta   90.00
_cell.angle_gamma   90.00
#
_symmetry.space_group_name_H-M   'P 1'
#
loop_
_entity.id
_entity.type
_entity.pdbx_description
1 polymer ?
#
loop_
_entity_poly.entity_id
_entity_poly.type
_entity_poly.pdbx_seq_one_letter_code
_entity_poly.pdbx_strand_id
1 'polypeptide(L)'
;MGPGTMDVIIHQYLILPVYLGGETDDKVVEENVKKLKITFEVYEARLAKFKYLAGDFFSLADLSHFPIAHYLLATPHASLLEGLDH
;
A
#
# COMPACT_ATOMS: atom_id res chain seq x y z
N MET A 1 7.72 3.15 -14.49
CA MET A 1 7.52 3.11 -13.03
C MET A 1 7.25 1.66 -12.70
N GLY A 2 8.16 0.98 -11.98
CA GLY A 2 7.95 -0.44 -11.63
C GLY A 2 6.70 -0.60 -10.75
N PRO A 3 6.16 -1.82 -10.61
CA PRO A 3 5.03 -2.06 -9.71
C PRO A 3 5.38 -1.54 -8.31
N GLY A 4 4.46 -0.79 -7.72
CA GLY A 4 4.62 -0.27 -6.36
C GLY A 4 4.70 -1.41 -5.36
N THR A 5 5.27 -1.15 -4.18
CA THR A 5 5.42 -2.16 -3.12
C THR A 5 4.08 -2.74 -2.67
N MET A 6 2.99 -1.94 -2.70
CA MET A 6 1.62 -2.42 -2.46
C MET A 6 1.11 -3.36 -3.56
N ASP A 7 1.45 -3.12 -4.83
CA ASP A 7 1.02 -3.98 -5.95
C ASP A 7 1.58 -5.39 -5.81
N VAL A 8 2.81 -5.51 -5.31
CA VAL A 8 3.46 -6.81 -5.08
C VAL A 8 2.73 -7.59 -3.99
N ILE A 9 2.33 -6.92 -2.90
CA ILE A 9 1.60 -7.57 -1.80
C ILE A 9 0.22 -8.03 -2.27
N ILE A 10 -0.51 -7.20 -3.01
CA ILE A 10 -1.82 -7.55 -3.58
C ILE A 10 -1.67 -8.70 -4.59
N HIS A 11 -0.62 -8.68 -5.42
CA HIS A 11 -0.37 -9.77 -6.35
C HIS A 11 -0.14 -11.09 -5.62
N GLN A 12 0.64 -11.09 -4.54
CA GLN A 12 0.98 -12.30 -3.78
C GLN A 12 -0.20 -12.86 -2.96
N TYR A 13 -1.08 -12.01 -2.42
CA TYR A 13 -2.21 -12.46 -1.58
C TYR A 13 -3.55 -12.56 -2.29
N LEU A 14 -3.74 -11.87 -3.42
CA LEU A 14 -5.00 -11.84 -4.14
C LEU A 14 -4.85 -12.43 -5.54
N ILE A 15 -3.94 -11.90 -6.37
CA ILE A 15 -3.89 -12.30 -7.78
C ILE A 15 -3.39 -13.73 -7.96
N LEU A 16 -2.23 -14.03 -7.38
CA LEU A 16 -1.55 -15.32 -7.53
C LEU A 16 -2.40 -16.49 -6.97
N PRO A 17 -2.91 -16.45 -5.72
CA PRO A 17 -3.70 -17.55 -5.19
C PRO A 17 -5.11 -17.64 -5.78
N VAL A 18 -5.81 -16.51 -6.00
CA VAL A 18 -7.23 -16.54 -6.41
C VAL A 18 -7.39 -16.79 -7.92
N TYR A 19 -6.51 -16.21 -8.75
CA TYR A 19 -6.70 -16.21 -10.20
C TYR A 19 -5.68 -17.07 -10.96
N LEU A 20 -4.47 -17.24 -10.41
CA LEU A 20 -3.39 -17.97 -11.08
C LEU A 20 -3.09 -19.35 -10.45
N GLY A 21 -3.70 -19.66 -9.29
CA GLY A 21 -3.53 -20.93 -8.60
C GLY A 21 -2.13 -21.18 -8.02
N GLY A 22 -1.36 -20.11 -7.77
CA GLY A 22 -0.05 -20.19 -7.13
C GLY A 22 -0.11 -20.01 -5.61
N GLU A 23 1.00 -20.28 -4.93
CA GLU A 23 1.15 -20.03 -3.50
C GLU A 23 1.85 -18.70 -3.24
N THR A 24 1.45 -18.03 -2.16
CA THR A 24 2.06 -16.78 -1.70
C THR A 24 3.52 -17.01 -1.30
N ASP A 25 4.42 -16.16 -1.79
CA ASP A 25 5.82 -16.11 -1.32
C ASP A 25 5.96 -15.12 -0.16
N ASP A 26 5.99 -15.67 1.06
CA ASP A 26 6.10 -14.89 2.29
C ASP A 26 7.38 -14.05 2.36
N LYS A 27 8.49 -14.47 1.74
CA LYS A 27 9.73 -13.68 1.74
C LYS A 27 9.58 -12.43 0.89
N VAL A 28 8.98 -12.58 -0.30
CA VAL A 28 8.69 -11.46 -1.19
C VAL A 28 7.73 -10.49 -0.51
N VAL A 29 6.70 -10.99 0.16
CA VAL A 29 5.77 -10.17 0.95
C VAL A 29 6.51 -9.40 2.03
N GLU A 30 7.28 -10.07 2.90
CA GLU A 30 7.91 -9.44 4.06
C GLU A 30 8.88 -8.32 3.64
N GLU A 31 9.67 -8.55 2.58
CA GLU A 31 10.55 -7.53 2.01
C GLU A 31 9.79 -6.30 1.51
N ASN A 32 8.65 -6.51 0.85
CA ASN A 32 7.85 -5.41 0.32
C ASN A 32 7.06 -4.69 1.42
N VAL A 33 6.63 -5.40 2.46
CA VAL A 33 6.03 -4.81 3.66
C VAL A 33 7.03 -3.88 4.36
N LYS A 34 8.31 -4.29 4.49
CA LYS A 34 9.36 -3.42 5.06
C LYS A 34 9.55 -2.14 4.25
N LYS A 35 9.59 -2.25 2.92
CA LYS A 35 9.69 -1.08 2.03
C LYS A 35 8.45 -0.19 2.12
N LEU A 36 7.27 -0.80 2.20
CA LEU A 36 5.99 -0.09 2.32
C LEU A 36 5.91 0.71 3.62
N LYS A 37 6.38 0.17 4.75
CA LYS A 37 6.46 0.92 6.01
C LYS A 37 7.27 2.20 5.89
N ILE A 38 8.42 2.15 5.23
CA ILE A 38 9.26 3.34 4.97
C ILE A 38 8.50 4.36 4.10
N THR A 39 7.76 3.90 3.09
CA THR A 39 6.91 4.79 2.28
C THR A 39 5.81 5.45 3.11
N PHE A 40 5.18 4.69 4.02
CA PHE A 40 4.16 5.22 4.92
C PHE A 40 4.71 6.21 5.94
N GLU A 41 5.92 6.02 6.45
CA GLU A 41 6.61 7.03 7.28
C GLU A 41 6.77 8.38 6.54
N VAL A 42 7.07 8.33 5.23
CA VAL A 42 7.14 9.54 4.39
C VAL A 42 5.76 10.16 4.17
N TYR A 43 4.72 9.34 4.00
CA TYR A 43 3.35 9.82 3.85
C TYR A 43 2.85 10.47 5.14
N GLU A 44 3.08 9.87 6.30
CA GLU A 44 2.73 10.43 7.60
C GLU A 44 3.41 11.80 7.80
N ALA A 45 4.71 11.89 7.54
CA ALA A 45 5.45 13.15 7.66
C ALA A 45 4.97 14.23 6.68
N ARG A 46 4.39 13.82 5.55
CA ARG A 46 3.78 14.71 4.55
C ARG A 46 2.40 15.16 5.00
N LEU A 47 1.55 14.23 5.43
CA LEU A 47 0.17 14.47 5.84
C LEU A 47 0.08 15.27 7.15
N ALA A 48 1.05 15.08 8.06
CA ALA A 48 1.22 15.93 9.24
C ALA A 48 1.44 17.42 8.89
N LYS A 49 1.86 17.75 7.65
CA LYS A 49 2.08 19.13 7.19
C LYS A 49 1.03 19.64 6.22
N PHE A 50 0.38 18.75 5.49
CA PHE A 50 -0.53 19.07 4.40
C PHE A 50 -1.74 18.14 4.43
N LYS A 51 -2.93 18.65 4.17
CA LYS A 51 -4.16 17.84 4.28
C LYS A 51 -4.22 16.63 3.32
N TYR A 52 -3.50 16.69 2.20
CA TYR A 52 -3.45 15.67 1.15
C TYR A 52 -2.01 15.51 0.63
N LEU A 53 -1.74 14.44 -0.13
CA LEU A 53 -0.38 14.13 -0.60
C LEU A 53 0.21 15.26 -1.47
N ALA A 54 -0.61 15.88 -2.30
CA ALA A 54 -0.20 16.99 -3.17
C ALA A 54 -0.19 18.37 -2.48
N GLY A 55 -0.67 18.50 -1.25
CA GLY A 55 -0.82 19.78 -0.55
C GLY A 55 -2.18 19.90 0.14
N ASP A 56 -2.76 21.10 0.16
CA ASP A 56 -4.01 21.37 0.89
C ASP A 56 -5.29 21.12 0.07
N PHE A 57 -5.18 20.43 -1.06
CA PHE A 57 -6.30 20.07 -1.92
C PHE A 57 -6.22 18.61 -2.37
N PHE A 58 -7.38 17.96 -2.49
CA PHE A 58 -7.48 16.60 -3.00
C PHE A 58 -7.09 16.55 -4.47
N SER A 59 -6.25 15.59 -4.83
CA SER A 59 -5.61 15.53 -6.14
C SER A 59 -5.61 14.11 -6.72
N LEU A 60 -5.13 14.00 -7.96
CA LEU A 60 -4.90 12.69 -8.59
C LEU A 60 -3.90 11.83 -7.81
N ALA A 61 -2.96 12.44 -7.08
CA ALA A 61 -2.02 11.70 -6.26
C ALA A 61 -2.74 10.96 -5.12
N ASP A 62 -3.81 11.50 -4.57
CA ASP A 62 -4.61 10.83 -3.54
C ASP A 62 -5.49 9.73 -4.15
N LEU A 63 -6.12 10.05 -5.29
CA LEU A 63 -7.01 9.11 -6.00
C LEU A 63 -6.25 7.89 -6.55
N SER A 64 -5.03 8.07 -7.05
CA SER A 64 -4.25 6.98 -7.67
C SER A 64 -3.91 5.86 -6.69
N HIS A 65 -3.82 6.17 -5.40
CA HIS A 65 -3.50 5.19 -4.36
C HIS A 65 -4.75 4.51 -3.78
N PHE A 66 -5.95 5.07 -4.01
CA PHE A 66 -7.20 4.59 -3.41
C PHE A 66 -7.55 3.13 -3.76
N PRO A 67 -7.53 2.68 -5.03
CA PRO A 67 -7.87 1.29 -5.36
C PRO A 67 -6.91 0.30 -4.70
N ILE A 68 -5.62 0.63 -4.72
CA ILE A 68 -4.55 -0.20 -4.17
C ILE A 68 -4.66 -0.28 -2.65
N ALA A 69 -4.90 0.85 -1.96
CA ALA A 69 -5.15 0.86 -0.53
C ALA A 69 -6.39 0.03 -0.17
N HIS A 70 -7.46 0.11 -0.96
CA HIS A 70 -8.66 -0.69 -0.75
C HIS A 70 -8.39 -2.20 -0.86
N TYR A 71 -7.60 -2.63 -1.84
CA TYR A 71 -7.21 -4.04 -1.95
C TYR A 71 -6.28 -4.50 -0.83
N LEU A 72 -5.42 -3.61 -0.30
CA LEU A 72 -4.56 -3.93 0.83
C LEU A 72 -5.38 -4.25 2.10
N LEU A 73 -6.52 -3.57 2.30
CA LEU A 73 -7.47 -3.89 3.38
C LEU A 73 -8.09 -5.29 3.26
N ALA A 74 -8.14 -5.86 2.06
CA ALA A 74 -8.60 -7.22 1.83
C ALA A 74 -7.50 -8.28 2.08
N THR A 75 -6.27 -7.86 2.43
CA THR A 75 -5.16 -8.76 2.76
C THR A 75 -4.92 -8.81 4.28
N PRO A 76 -4.16 -9.78 4.79
CA PRO A 76 -3.74 -9.81 6.21
C PRO A 76 -2.94 -8.59 6.67
N HIS A 77 -2.50 -7.72 5.75
CA HIS A 77 -1.71 -6.51 6.03
C HIS A 77 -2.54 -5.23 6.13
N ALA A 78 -3.86 -5.32 6.30
CA ALA A 78 -4.76 -4.18 6.51
C ALA A 78 -4.29 -3.24 7.64
N SER A 79 -3.71 -3.79 8.71
CA SER A 79 -3.18 -3.06 9.86
C SER A 79 -2.07 -2.06 9.52
N LEU A 80 -1.43 -2.17 8.35
CA LEU A 80 -0.45 -1.18 7.89
C LEU A 80 -1.09 0.18 7.57
N LEU A 81 -2.39 0.21 7.24
CA LEU A 81 -3.12 1.45 6.98
C LEU A 81 -3.75 2.04 8.24
N GLU A 82 -4.10 1.20 9.21
CA GLU A 82 -4.68 1.63 10.49
C GLU A 82 -3.68 2.42 11.37
N GLY A 83 -2.37 2.31 11.11
CA GLY A 83 -1.34 3.05 11.83
C GLY A 83 -1.04 4.45 11.28
N LEU A 84 -1.78 4.91 10.28
CA LEU A 84 -1.66 6.27 9.72
C LEU A 84 -2.72 7.16 10.41
N ASP A 85 -2.31 7.89 11.44
CA ASP A 85 -3.22 8.68 12.29
C ASP A 85 -3.32 10.15 11.85
N HIS A 86 -2.46 10.61 10.92
CA HIS A 86 -2.26 12.03 10.58
C HIS A 86 -2.76 12.42 9.19
#